data_AF-A0A955N8P0-F1
#
_entry.id   AF-A0A955N8P0-F1
#
_cell.length_a   1.000
_cell.length_b   1.000
_cell.length_c   1.000
_cell.angle_alpha   90.00
_cell.angle_beta   90.00
_cell.angle_gamma   90.00
#
_symmetry.space_group_name_H-M   'P 1'
#
loop_
_entity.id
_entity.type
_entity.pdbx_description
1 polymer ?
#
loop_
_entity_poly.entity_id
_entity_poly.type
_entity_poly.pdbx_seq_one_letter_code
_entity_poly.pdbx_strand_id
1 'polypeptide(L)'
;QWVVFEPNDQRLWARVRQTITDFLTRVWRDGALMGTTPDEAFFVKCDETTMTQDDIDNGRLIVIIGVAPVKPAEFVVFRIFQKRSGSDIEE
;
A
#
# COMPACT_ATOMS: atom_id res chain seq x y z
N GLN A 1 -8.83 -10.16 9.22
CA GLN A 1 -7.60 -10.95 9.15
C GLN A 1 -6.96 -10.64 7.80
N TRP A 2 -5.83 -9.94 7.78
CA TRP A 2 -5.25 -9.39 6.55
C TRP A 2 -3.94 -10.11 6.24
N VAL A 3 -3.93 -10.89 5.15
CA VAL A 3 -2.79 -11.48 4.40
C VAL A 3 -1.72 -12.31 5.15
N VAL A 4 -1.82 -12.50 6.46
CA VAL A 4 -0.84 -13.30 7.21
C VAL A 4 -0.90 -14.77 6.75
N PHE A 5 0.25 -15.30 6.32
CA PHE A 5 0.45 -16.66 5.81
C PHE A 5 -0.16 -16.97 4.44
N GLU A 6 -0.50 -15.97 3.63
CA GLU A 6 -0.89 -16.20 2.24
C GLU A 6 0.34 -16.37 1.33
N PRO A 7 0.27 -17.21 0.29
CA PRO A 7 1.32 -17.30 -0.73
C PRO A 7 1.60 -15.92 -1.34
N ASN A 8 2.87 -15.58 -1.51
CA ASN A 8 3.27 -14.32 -2.15
C ASN A 8 3.10 -14.42 -3.67
N ASP A 9 1.83 -14.44 -4.10
CA ASP A 9 1.42 -14.67 -5.48
C ASP A 9 0.61 -13.49 -6.06
N GLN A 10 0.35 -13.54 -7.36
CA GLN A 10 -0.41 -12.50 -8.06
C GLN A 10 -1.82 -12.27 -7.48
N ARG A 11 -2.43 -13.30 -6.86
CA ARG A 11 -3.75 -13.20 -6.28
C ARG A 11 -3.70 -12.39 -4.98
N LEU A 12 -2.68 -12.63 -4.15
CA LEU A 12 -2.40 -11.80 -2.99
C LEU A 12 -2.15 -10.35 -3.40
N TRP A 13 -1.31 -10.12 -4.41
CA TRP A 13 -0.97 -8.78 -4.89
C TRP A 13 -2.21 -8.01 -5.36
N ALA A 14 -3.08 -8.67 -6.12
CA ALA A 14 -4.33 -8.08 -6.57
C ALA A 14 -5.25 -7.70 -5.41
N ARG A 15 -5.36 -8.56 -4.38
CA ARG A 15 -6.19 -8.27 -3.20
C ARG A 15 -5.64 -7.11 -2.38
N VAL A 16 -4.33 -7.07 -2.19
CA VAL A 16 -3.63 -5.99 -1.47
C VAL A 16 -3.82 -4.67 -2.19
N ARG A 17 -3.57 -4.63 -3.51
CA ARG A 17 -3.80 -3.45 -4.34
C ARG A 17 -5.25 -2.98 -4.26
N GLN A 18 -6.22 -3.87 -4.45
CA GLN A 18 -7.65 -3.53 -4.38
C GLN A 18 -8.02 -2.90 -3.04
N THR A 19 -7.60 -3.53 -1.94
CA THR A 19 -7.99 -3.06 -0.61
C THR A 19 -7.37 -1.70 -0.27
N ILE A 20 -6.11 -1.46 -0.67
CA ILE A 20 -5.45 -0.17 -0.46
C ILE A 20 -6.11 0.90 -1.35
N THR A 21 -6.45 0.57 -2.60
CA THR A 21 -7.19 1.47 -3.49
C THR A 21 -8.56 1.84 -2.91
N ASP A 22 -9.31 0.89 -2.34
CA ASP A 22 -10.61 1.15 -1.72
C ASP A 22 -10.49 2.03 -0.47
N PHE A 23 -9.40 1.88 0.29
CA PHE A 23 -9.10 2.76 1.41
C PHE A 23 -8.76 4.19 0.94
N LEU A 24 -7.81 4.35 0.03
CA LEU A 24 -7.38 5.68 -0.45
C LEU A 24 -8.48 6.40 -1.22
N THR A 25 -9.37 5.66 -1.89
CA THR A 25 -10.56 6.24 -2.53
C THR A 25 -11.51 6.85 -1.51
N ARG A 26 -11.69 6.23 -0.34
CA ARG A 26 -12.48 6.81 0.76
C ARG A 26 -11.79 8.06 1.30
N VAL A 27 -10.49 7.99 1.57
CA VAL A 27 -9.69 9.14 2.05
C VAL A 27 -9.74 10.32 1.06
N TRP A 28 -9.69 10.05 -0.26
CA TRP A 28 -9.86 11.07 -1.30
C TRP A 28 -11.26 11.69 -1.28
N ARG A 29 -12.31 10.85 -1.20
CA ARG A 29 -13.70 11.33 -1.10
C ARG A 29 -13.97 12.16 0.14
N ASP A 30 -13.27 11.87 1.23
CA ASP A 30 -13.33 12.62 2.48
C ASP A 30 -12.56 13.96 2.41
N GLY A 31 -11.93 14.26 1.27
CA GLY A 31 -11.25 15.53 1.00
C GLY A 31 -9.82 15.62 1.54
N ALA A 32 -9.25 14.50 2.01
CA ALA A 32 -7.89 14.48 2.55
C ALA A 32 -6.79 14.36 1.47
N LEU A 33 -7.15 14.00 0.23
CA LEU A 33 -6.24 13.95 -0.92
C LEU A 33 -6.63 14.98 -1.98
N MET A 34 -5.63 15.59 -2.62
CA MET A 34 -5.75 16.51 -3.73
C MET A 34 -5.99 15.76 -5.04
N GLY A 35 -6.72 16.37 -5.98
CA GLY A 35 -6.96 15.80 -7.32
C GLY A 35 -8.44 15.72 -7.65
N THR A 36 -8.77 15.97 -8.92
CA THR A 36 -10.16 15.88 -9.43
C THR A 36 -10.59 14.45 -9.71
N THR A 37 -9.62 13.53 -9.82
CA THR A 37 -9.82 12.10 -10.01
C THR A 37 -8.95 11.30 -9.03
N PRO A 38 -9.32 10.03 -8.70
CA PRO A 38 -8.48 9.17 -7.86
C PRO A 38 -7.05 9.00 -8.39
N ASP A 39 -6.87 8.94 -9.71
CA ASP A 39 -5.57 8.72 -10.35
C ASP A 39 -4.63 9.94 -10.22
N GLU A 40 -5.19 11.15 -10.04
CA GLU A 40 -4.41 12.34 -9.68
C GLU A 40 -4.07 12.37 -8.19
N ALA A 41 -4.90 11.72 -7.36
CA ALA A 41 -4.82 11.78 -5.91
C ALA A 41 -3.88 10.73 -5.31
N PHE A 42 -3.83 9.54 -5.90
CA PHE A 42 -2.96 8.47 -5.43
C PHE A 42 -2.71 7.41 -6.51
N PHE A 43 -1.68 6.60 -6.30
CA PHE A 43 -1.49 5.36 -7.04
C PHE A 43 -1.03 4.24 -6.10
N VAL A 44 -1.33 3.00 -6.47
CA VAL A 44 -0.91 1.80 -5.75
C VAL A 44 -0.31 0.81 -6.73
N LYS A 45 0.94 0.41 -6.51
CA LYS A 45 1.62 -0.65 -7.26
C LYS A 45 1.99 -1.80 -6.34
N CYS A 46 1.59 -2.99 -6.75
CA CYS A 46 1.92 -4.26 -6.09
C CYS A 46 1.86 -5.31 -7.20
N ASP A 47 2.99 -5.56 -7.82
CA ASP A 47 3.15 -6.46 -8.96
C ASP A 47 4.61 -6.91 -9.06
N GLU A 48 4.93 -7.69 -10.10
CA GLU A 48 6.28 -8.18 -10.37
C GLU A 48 7.32 -7.06 -10.63
N THR A 49 6.88 -5.82 -10.89
CA THR A 49 7.79 -4.68 -11.06
C THR A 49 8.18 -4.06 -9.72
N THR A 50 7.46 -4.35 -8.63
CA THR A 50 7.77 -3.83 -7.29
C THR A 50 8.64 -4.75 -6.46
N MET A 51 8.89 -5.99 -6.90
CA MET A 51 9.58 -7.03 -6.14
C MET A 51 10.58 -7.79 -7.00
N THR A 52 11.69 -8.22 -6.42
CA THR A 52 12.61 -9.18 -7.03
C THR A 52 12.23 -10.62 -6.67
N GLN A 53 12.76 -11.63 -7.37
CA GLN A 53 12.55 -13.03 -7.00
C GLN A 53 13.03 -13.32 -5.57
N ASP A 54 14.16 -12.74 -5.17
CA ASP A 54 14.68 -12.82 -3.80
C ASP A 54 13.69 -12.26 -2.77
N ASP A 55 12.96 -11.19 -3.10
CA ASP A 55 11.92 -10.65 -2.22
C ASP A 55 10.77 -11.65 -2.05
N ILE A 56 10.32 -12.25 -3.15
CA ILE A 56 9.24 -13.23 -3.15
C ILE A 56 9.62 -14.47 -2.33
N ASP A 57 10.82 -15.02 -2.56
CA ASP A 57 11.32 -16.22 -1.91
C ASP A 57 11.52 -16.03 -0.40
N ASN A 58 11.87 -14.80 0.01
CA ASN A 58 11.97 -14.43 1.42
C ASN A 58 10.64 -13.98 2.04
N GLY A 59 9.54 -14.04 1.28
CA GLY A 59 8.21 -13.65 1.75
C GLY A 59 8.05 -12.14 1.99
N ARG A 60 8.86 -11.31 1.33
CA ARG A 60 8.74 -9.85 1.34
C ARG A 60 7.70 -9.42 0.31
N LEU A 61 6.68 -8.71 0.77
CA LEU A 61 5.66 -8.08 -0.06
C LEU A 61 5.93 -6.58 -0.10
N ILE A 62 6.32 -6.06 -1.27
CA ILE A 62 6.63 -4.64 -1.47
C ILE A 62 5.49 -3.95 -2.22
N VAL A 63 4.83 -3.01 -1.55
CA VAL A 63 3.78 -2.16 -2.14
C VAL A 63 4.29 -0.73 -2.24
N ILE A 64 4.21 -0.15 -3.43
CA ILE A 64 4.56 1.26 -3.66
C ILE A 64 3.27 2.07 -3.74
N ILE A 65 3.16 3.07 -2.87
CA ILE A 65 1.99 3.94 -2.78
C ILE A 65 2.46 5.39 -2.93
N GLY A 66 1.88 6.11 -3.90
CA GLY A 66 1.99 7.56 -3.98
C GLY A 66 0.68 8.19 -3.57
N VAL A 67 0.73 9.29 -2.82
CA VAL A 67 -0.44 10.06 -2.39
C VAL A 67 -0.16 11.56 -2.55
N ALA A 68 -1.18 12.32 -2.93
CA ALA A 68 -1.15 13.77 -3.04
C ALA A 68 -1.93 14.38 -1.85
N PRO A 69 -1.29 14.69 -0.72
CA PRO A 69 -1.98 15.23 0.45
C PRO A 69 -2.41 16.69 0.22
N VAL A 70 -3.51 17.10 0.87
CA VAL A 70 -3.88 18.51 0.98
C VAL A 70 -2.89 19.28 1.87
N LYS A 71 -2.44 20.47 1.46
CA LYS A 71 -1.58 21.33 2.30
C LYS A 71 -2.42 22.09 3.35
N PRO A 72 -1.90 22.34 4.59
CA PRO A 72 -0.63 21.92 5.15
C PRO A 72 -0.82 20.70 6.06
N ALA A 73 -0.80 19.48 5.50
CA ALA A 73 -0.62 18.28 6.29
C ALA A 73 0.86 18.18 6.71
N GLU A 74 1.16 18.55 7.95
CA GLU A 74 2.46 18.30 8.59
C GLU A 74 2.65 16.78 8.71
N PHE A 75 3.40 16.24 7.74
CA PHE A 75 4.01 14.90 7.68
C PHE A 75 3.07 13.69 7.79
N VAL A 76 2.97 12.93 6.70
CA VAL A 76 2.43 11.56 6.73
C VAL A 76 3.50 10.62 6.20
N VAL A 77 4.14 9.86 7.10
CA VAL A 77 5.17 8.87 6.76
C VAL A 77 4.58 7.48 7.02
N PHE A 78 4.16 6.78 5.97
CA PHE A 78 3.79 5.37 6.09
C PHE A 78 5.00 4.48 5.78
N ARG A 79 5.53 3.82 6.81
CA ARG A 79 6.53 2.73 6.65
C ARG A 79 5.86 1.41 7.00
N ILE A 80 5.33 0.74 5.98
CA ILE A 80 4.70 -0.57 6.14
C ILE A 80 5.75 -1.65 5.88
N PHE A 81 6.16 -2.37 6.93
CA PHE A 81 7.03 -3.54 6.83
C PHE A 81 6.30 -4.76 7.41
N GLN A 82 6.20 -5.83 6.63
CA GLN A 82 5.70 -7.12 7.13
C GLN A 82 6.90 -8.03 7.39
N LYS A 83 7.21 -8.26 8.67
CA LYS A 83 8.25 -9.20 9.10
C LYS A 83 7.60 -10.53 9.50
N ARG A 84 8.29 -11.63 9.28
CA ARG A 84 7.85 -13.02 9.53
C ARG A 84 7.49 -13.32 11.01
N SER A 85 7.70 -12.36 11.92
CA SER A 85 7.37 -12.43 13.34
C SER A 85 6.99 -11.04 13.83
N GLY A 86 5.69 -10.79 14.03
CA GLY A 86 5.16 -9.57 14.64
C GLY A 86 5.16 -8.34 13.74
N SER A 87 3.99 -7.73 13.56
CA SER A 87 3.85 -6.38 13.03
C SER A 87 4.06 -5.40 14.18
N ASP A 88 5.25 -4.81 14.29
CA ASP A 88 5.45 -3.61 15.10
C ASP A 88 5.09 -2.39 14.25
N ILE A 89 4.12 -1.62 14.76
CA ILE A 89 3.75 -0.30 14.26
C ILE A 89 4.50 0.67 15.17
N GLU A 90 5.65 1.18 14.72
CA GLU A 90 6.28 2.33 15.36
C GLU A 90 5.73 3.60 14.70
N GLU A 91 5.02 4.41 15.50
CA GLU A 91 4.62 5.80 15.18
C GLU A 91 5.84 6.72 15.08
#